data_AF-A0A5K1AQ69-F1
#
_entry.id   AF-A0A5K1AQ69-F1
#
_cell.length_a   1.000
_cell.length_b   1.000
_cell.length_c   1.000
_cell.angle_alpha   90.00
_cell.angle_beta   90.00
_cell.angle_gamma   90.00
#
_symmetry.space_group_name_H-M   'P 1'
#
loop_
_entity.id
_entity.type
_entity.pdbx_description
1 polymer ?
#
loop_
_entity_poly.entity_id
_entity_poly.type
_entity_poly.pdbx_seq_one_letter_code
_entity_poly.pdbx_strand_id
1 'polypeptide(L)' 'QIEAGRRAMTRYARRGGKIWVRIFPDKPVTLRPAETRMGSGKGSPEYWVSVVKPDRILYEMAEYQKP' A
#
# COMPACT_ATOMS: atom_id res chain seq x y z
N GLN A 1 -2.90 3.35 -1.83
CA GLN A 1 -3.77 2.28 -1.30
C GLN A 1 -3.43 1.95 0.15
N ILE A 2 -2.19 1.54 0.44
CA ILE A 2 -1.72 1.19 1.80
C ILE A 2 -2.02 2.30 2.82
N GLU A 3 -1.65 3.54 2.49
CA GLU A 3 -1.86 4.69 3.39
C GLU A 3 -3.36 5.03 3.61
N ALA A 4 -4.21 4.78 2.61
CA ALA A 4 -5.64 4.98 2.76
C ALA A 4 -6.22 3.97 3.77
N GLY A 5 -5.78 2.71 3.72
CA GLY A 5 -6.14 1.67 4.69
C GLY A 5 -5.69 2.03 6.12
N ARG A 6 -4.43 2.42 6.30
CA ARG A 6 -3.89 2.85 7.59
C ARG A 6 -4.67 4.04 8.18
N ARG A 7 -4.97 5.05 7.36
CA ARG A 7 -5.78 6.22 7.76
C ARG A 7 -7.20 5.83 8.17
N ALA A 8 -7.84 4.91 7.44
CA ALA A 8 -9.17 4.40 7.78
C ALA A 8 -9.15 3.68 9.13
N MET A 9 -8.23 2.74 9.34
CA MET A 9 -8.06 2.03 10.61
C MET A 9 -7.82 2.99 11.78
N THR A 10 -6.93 3.98 11.59
CA THR A 10 -6.63 5.00 12.63
C THR A 10 -7.88 5.79 13.04
N ARG A 11 -8.77 6.09 12.09
CA ARG A 11 -10.04 6.79 12.37
C ARG A 11 -11.00 5.92 13.15
N TYR A 12 -11.17 4.65 12.78
CA TYR A 12 -12.03 3.72 13.50
C TYR A 12 -11.54 3.44 14.92
N ALA A 13 -10.23 3.31 15.08
CA ALA A 13 -9.61 3.14 16.39
C ALA A 13 -9.65 4.41 17.26
N ARG A 14 -10.20 5.54 16.76
CA ARG A 14 -10.21 6.84 17.43
C ARG A 14 -8.82 7.30 17.90
N ARG A 15 -7.78 6.93 17.14
CA ARG A 15 -6.36 7.10 17.52
C ARG A 15 -5.94 6.37 18.81
N GLY A 16 -6.77 5.45 19.31
CA GLY A 16 -6.39 4.50 20.34
C GLY A 16 -5.57 3.36 19.73
N GLY A 17 -4.50 2.96 20.40
CA GLY A 17 -3.60 1.90 19.95
C GLY A 17 -2.61 2.31 18.86
N LYS A 18 -1.57 1.50 18.71
CA LYS A 18 -0.51 1.70 17.71
C LYS A 18 -0.74 0.77 16.53
N ILE A 19 -0.76 1.33 15.32
CA ILE A 19 -0.93 0.58 14.07
C ILE A 19 0.42 0.49 13.36
N TRP A 20 0.85 -0.71 13.00
CA TRP A 20 2.01 -0.97 12.16
C TRP A 20 1.60 -1.41 10.76
N VAL A 21 2.32 -0.91 9.77
CA VAL A 21 2.23 -1.38 8.38
C VAL A 21 3.34 -2.41 8.17
N ARG A 22 2.99 -3.63 7.78
CA ARG A 22 3.92 -4.76 7.65
C ARG A 22 4.49 -4.94 6.25
N ILE A 23 3.99 -4.15 5.30
CA ILE A 23 4.37 -4.19 3.89
C ILE A 23 5.01 -2.87 3.47
N PHE A 24 5.98 -2.96 2.57
CA PHE A 24 6.64 -1.81 1.97
C PHE A 24 6.56 -1.93 0.45
N PRO A 25 6.16 -0.87 -0.28
CA PRO A 25 6.06 -0.91 -1.74
C PRO A 25 7.44 -0.72 -2.36
N ASP A 26 8.16 -1.82 -2.56
CA ASP A 26 9.54 -1.89 -3.09
C ASP A 26 9.61 -2.12 -4.60
N LYS A 27 8.51 -2.54 -5.23
CA LYS A 27 8.50 -2.88 -6.66
C LYS A 27 7.94 -1.72 -7.50
N PRO A 28 8.73 -1.10 -8.39
CA PRO A 28 8.23 -0.08 -9.30
C PRO A 28 7.46 -0.72 -10.46
N VAL A 29 6.32 -0.13 -10.82
CA VAL A 29 5.54 -0.47 -12.02
C VAL A 29 5.60 0.70 -12.98
N THR A 30 5.97 0.40 -14.22
CA THR A 30 6.12 1.40 -15.28
C THR A 30 4.88 1.43 -16.16
N LEU A 31 4.44 2.63 -16.53
CA LEU A 31 3.34 2.81 -17.47
C LEU A 31 3.84 3.55 -18.71
N ARG A 32 3.16 3.31 -19.84
CA ARG A 32 3.35 4.06 -21.08
C ARG A 32 2.09 4.86 -21.35
N PRO A 33 2.20 6.09 -21.90
CA PRO A 33 1.03 6.87 -22.25
C PRO A 33 0.14 6.13 -23.26
N ALA A 34 -1.18 6.28 -23.11
CA ALA A 34 -2.19 5.52 -23.85
C ALA A 34 -2.15 5.74 -25.38
N GLU A 35 -1.54 6.83 -25.85
CA GLU A 35 -1.50 7.21 -27.27
C GLU A 35 -0.20 6.78 -27.98
N THR A 36 0.63 5.96 -27.33
CA THR A 36 1.90 5.50 -27.91
C THR A 36 1.79 4.09 -28.48
N ARG A 37 2.39 3.85 -29.66
CA ARG A 37 2.50 2.49 -30.23
C ARG A 37 3.51 1.65 -29.43
N MET A 38 3.39 0.33 -29.55
CA MET A 38 4.35 -0.61 -28.96
C MET A 38 5.74 -0.45 -29.61
N GLY A 39 6.81 -0.71 -28.85
CA GLY A 39 8.21 -0.43 -29.25
C GLY A 39 8.74 0.87 -28.63
N SER A 40 10.05 1.11 -28.63
CA SER A 40 10.75 2.25 -27.95
C SER A 40 11.04 2.09 -26.44
N GLY A 41 11.17 0.86 -25.95
CA GLY A 41 11.67 0.57 -24.59
C GLY A 41 10.64 0.66 -23.45
N LYS A 42 11.11 0.63 -22.20
CA LYS A 42 10.25 0.64 -21.00
C LYS A 42 9.88 2.08 -20.60
N GLY A 43 8.63 2.29 -20.14
CA GLY A 43 8.19 3.60 -19.63
C GLY A 43 8.82 3.95 -18.28
N SER A 44 8.57 5.17 -17.78
CA SER A 44 8.98 5.58 -16.44
C SER A 44 8.15 4.89 -15.35
N PRO A 45 8.70 4.68 -14.13
CA PRO A 45 7.93 4.21 -12.99
C PRO A 45 6.78 5.18 -12.67
N GLU A 46 5.55 4.68 -12.58
CA GLU A 46 4.38 5.49 -12.22
C GLU A 46 3.90 5.23 -10.80
N TYR A 47 3.90 3.96 -10.37
CA TYR A 47 3.48 3.60 -9.03
C TYR A 47 4.30 2.46 -8.46
N TRP A 48 4.33 2.39 -7.13
CA TRP A 48 5.04 1.37 -6.38
C TRP A 48 4.04 0.38 -5.78
N VAL A 49 4.35 -0.90 -5.92
CA VAL A 49 3.51 -1.99 -5.42
C VAL A 49 4.29 -2.85 -4.44
N SER A 50 3.57 -3.44 -3.49
CA SER A 50 4.06 -4.55 -2.68
C SER A 50 3.37 -5.82 -3.17
N VAL A 51 4.13 -6.85 -3.50
CA VAL A 51 3.55 -8.16 -3.86
C VAL A 51 3.07 -8.85 -2.59
N VAL A 52 1.77 -9.13 -2.54
CA VAL A 52 1.10 -9.79 -1.40
C VAL A 52 0.68 -11.18 -1.83
N LYS A 53 1.14 -12.20 -1.11
CA LYS A 53 0.70 -13.60 -1.24
C LYS A 53 -0.35 -13.91 -0.18
N PRO A 54 -1.13 -15.00 -0.34
CA PRO A 54 -1.95 -15.52 0.76
C PRO A 54 -1.16 -15.63 2.07
N ASP A 55 -1.86 -15.47 3.20
CA ASP A 55 -1.32 -15.53 4.57
C ASP A 55 -0.33 -14.42 4.97
N ARG A 56 -0.16 -13.39 4.14
CA ARG A 56 0.67 -12.23 4.48
C ARG A 56 -0.11 -11.18 5.27
N ILE A 57 0.34 -10.89 6.48
CA ILE A 57 -0.20 -9.82 7.33
C ILE A 57 0.20 -8.46 6.72
N LEU A 58 -0.78 -7.57 6.53
CA LEU A 58 -0.58 -6.23 5.96
C LEU A 58 -0.49 -5.14 7.03
N TYR A 59 -1.30 -5.29 8.08
CA TYR A 59 -1.35 -4.36 9.20
C TYR A 59 -1.39 -5.14 10.51
N GLU A 60 -0.73 -4.61 11.52
CA GLU A 60 -0.82 -5.07 12.90
C GLU A 60 -1.29 -3.90 13.77
N MET A 61 -1.95 -4.20 14.88
CA MET A 61 -2.37 -3.20 15.85
C MET A 61 -2.11 -3.73 17.26
N ALA A 62 -1.53 -2.89 18.12
CA ALA A 62 -1.39 -3.17 19.54
C ALA A 62 -2.34 -2.29 20.32
N GLU A 63 -2.92 -2.88 21.36
CA GLU A 63 -3.73 -2.22 22.37
C GLU A 63 -4.95 -1.50 21.80
N TYR A 64 -6.05 -2.25 21.68
CA TYR A 64 -7.37 -1.65 21.54
C TYR A 64 -7.99 -1.50 22.92
N GLN A 65 -7.87 -0.31 23.51
CA GLN A 65 -8.54 0.01 24.75
C GLN A 65 -9.96 0.49 24.43
N LYS A 66 -10.93 -0.40 24.65
CA LYS A 66 -12.35 -0.10 24.50
C LYS A 66 -12.74 0.90 25.61
N PRO A 67 -13.46 2.00 25.31
CA PRO A 67 -14.09 2.80 26.35
C PRO A 67 -15.14 1.98 27.10
#